data_AF-A0A2G9TKB3-F1
#
_entry.id   AF-A0A2G9TKB3-F1
#
_cell.length_a   1.000
_cell.length_b   1.000
_cell.length_c   1.000
_cell.angle_alpha   90.00
_cell.angle_beta   90.00
_cell.angle_gamma   90.00
#
_symmetry.space_group_name_H-M   'P 1'
#
loop_
_entity.id
_entity.type
_entity.pdbx_description
1 polymer ?
#
loop_
_entity_poly.entity_id
_entity_poly.type
_entity_poly.pdbx_seq_one_letter_code
_entity_poly.pdbx_strand_id
1 'polypeptide(L)' 'ICCSDLAYMSDYRRPCNFFYNVTGEEAERLLRQYGSDGEFLARPSESQPLNFTLSIIRGKAITHVKIQKNSDDFLDLFG' A
#
# COMPACT_ATOMS: atom_id res chain seq x y z
N ILE A 1 -9.29 0.50 -0.76
CA ILE A 1 -8.84 1.00 -2.08
C ILE A 1 -9.35 0.10 -3.19
N CYS A 2 -9.50 -1.21 -2.95
CA CYS A 2 -10.25 -2.10 -3.83
C CYS A 2 -11.71 -2.24 -3.35
N CYS A 3 -12.43 -1.13 -3.17
CA CYS A 3 -13.85 -1.24 -2.81
C CYS A 3 -14.73 -1.43 -4.05
N SER A 4 -15.64 -2.39 -3.90
CA SER A 4 -16.40 -3.12 -4.90
C SER A 4 -17.90 -2.81 -4.84
N ASP A 5 -18.30 -1.55 -4.66
CA ASP A 5 -19.72 -1.23 -4.36
C ASP A 5 -20.49 -0.50 -5.47
N LEU A 6 -20.19 -0.80 -6.73
CA LEU A 6 -21.12 -0.52 -7.83
C LEU A 6 -21.24 -1.78 -8.70
N ALA A 7 -22.32 -2.52 -8.46
CA ALA A 7 -22.70 -3.78 -9.11
C ALA A 7 -22.99 -3.67 -10.64
N TYR A 8 -22.46 -2.66 -11.33
CA TYR A 8 -22.72 -2.38 -12.75
C TYR A 8 -21.48 -2.50 -13.66
N MET A 9 -20.34 -3.01 -13.18
CA MET A 9 -19.17 -3.27 -14.03
C MET A 9 -18.59 -4.66 -13.78
N SER A 10 -19.39 -5.68 -14.06
CA SER A 10 -19.07 -7.10 -13.86
C SER A 10 -17.99 -7.67 -14.80
N ASP A 11 -17.30 -6.88 -15.62
CA ASP A 11 -16.31 -7.42 -16.57
C ASP A 11 -15.00 -6.62 -16.75
N TYR A 12 -14.74 -5.63 -15.89
CA TYR A 12 -13.37 -5.11 -15.72
C TYR A 12 -12.78 -5.74 -14.48
N ARG A 13 -12.10 -6.89 -14.65
CA ARG A 13 -11.20 -7.49 -13.67
C ARG A 13 -10.19 -6.42 -13.27
N ARG A 14 -10.52 -5.62 -12.25
CA ARG A 14 -9.71 -4.49 -11.80
C ARG A 14 -8.34 -5.08 -11.50
N PRO A 15 -7.25 -4.64 -12.15
CA PRO A 15 -5.94 -5.05 -11.69
C PRO A 15 -5.84 -4.55 -10.26
N CYS A 16 -5.85 -5.48 -9.30
CA CYS A 16 -5.65 -5.23 -7.87
C CYS A 16 -4.18 -4.86 -7.64
N ASN A 17 -3.68 -3.89 -8.39
CA ASN A 17 -2.32 -3.43 -8.26
C ASN A 17 -2.25 -2.70 -6.91
N PHE A 18 -1.70 -3.39 -5.93
CA PHE A 18 -1.43 -2.84 -4.62
C PHE A 18 -0.20 -1.92 -4.65
N PHE A 19 0.50 -1.78 -5.78
CA PHE A 19 1.68 -0.94 -5.91
C PHE A 19 1.35 0.43 -6.53
N TYR A 20 1.61 1.51 -5.78
CA TYR A 20 1.33 2.89 -6.17
C TYR A 20 2.59 3.74 -6.08
N ASN A 21 2.85 4.55 -7.11
CA ASN A 21 3.95 5.52 -7.10
C ASN A 21 3.53 6.81 -6.36
N VAL A 22 3.43 6.72 -5.03
CA VAL A 22 2.93 7.80 -4.15
C VAL A 22 3.84 8.00 -2.92
N THR A 23 3.76 9.18 -2.31
CA THR A 23 4.45 9.49 -1.04
C THR A 23 3.75 8.84 0.15
N GLY A 24 4.37 8.89 1.33
CA GLY A 24 3.75 8.43 2.58
C GLY A 24 2.47 9.18 2.91
N GLU A 25 2.52 10.51 2.84
CA GLU A 25 1.37 11.36 3.08
C GLU A 25 0.20 11.06 2.12
N GLU A 26 0.50 10.91 0.83
CA GLU A 26 -0.53 10.59 -0.17
C GLU A 26 -1.10 9.18 0.06
N ALA A 27 -0.26 8.22 0.45
CA ALA A 27 -0.74 6.89 0.83
C ALA A 27 -1.68 6.94 2.04
N GLU A 28 -1.37 7.78 3.04
CA GLU A 28 -2.25 7.96 4.18
C GLU A 28 -3.59 8.57 3.77
N ARG A 29 -3.57 9.59 2.90
CA ARG A 29 -4.78 10.24 2.38
C ARG A 29 -5.66 9.23 1.65
N LEU A 30 -5.09 8.40 0.78
CA LEU A 30 -5.80 7.37 0.03
C LEU A 30 -6.40 6.29 0.95
N LEU A 31 -5.65 5.82 1.93
CA LEU A 31 -6.11 4.82 2.89
C LEU A 31 -7.20 5.37 3.82
N ARG A 32 -7.13 6.63 4.25
CA ARG A 32 -8.22 7.25 5.04
C ARG A 32 -9.49 7.45 4.22
N GLN A 33 -9.35 7.82 2.95
CA GLN A 33 -10.49 8.18 2.10
C GLN A 33 -11.20 6.96 1.51
N TYR A 34 -10.44 5.93 1.13
CA TYR A 34 -10.95 4.79 0.37
C TYR A 34 -10.59 3.45 1.00
N GLY A 35 -9.84 3.44 2.11
CA GLY A 35 -9.39 2.25 2.81
C GLY A 35 -10.41 1.72 3.83
N SER A 36 -10.52 0.41 3.93
CA SER A 36 -11.14 -0.32 5.04
C SER A 36 -10.06 -0.87 5.96
N ASP A 37 -10.40 -1.18 7.22
CA ASP A 37 -9.45 -1.72 8.19
C ASP A 37 -8.68 -2.93 7.65
N GLY A 38 -7.35 -2.92 7.78
CA GLY A 38 -6.45 -3.94 7.25
C GLY A 38 -6.07 -3.78 5.76
N GLU A 39 -6.68 -2.84 5.01
CA GLU A 39 -6.25 -2.58 3.65
C GLU A 39 -4.86 -1.92 3.59
N PHE A 40 -4.17 -2.13 2.49
CA PHE A 40 -2.80 -1.69 2.32
C PHE A 40 -2.48 -1.28 0.88
N LEU A 41 -1.39 -0.55 0.74
CA LEU A 41 -0.72 -0.32 -0.54
C LEU A 41 0.79 -0.34 -0.35
N ALA A 42 1.51 -0.85 -1.34
CA ALA A 42 2.96 -0.75 -1.46
C ALA A 42 3.32 0.50 -2.28
N ARG A 43 4.41 1.16 -1.91
CA ARG A 43 4.93 2.35 -2.59
C ARG A 43 6.46 2.39 -2.54
N PRO A 44 7.12 3.16 -3.41
CA PRO A 44 8.55 3.43 -3.26
C PRO A 44 8.87 4.04 -1.88
N SER A 45 10.01 3.66 -1.31
CA SER A 45 10.53 4.28 -0.09
C SER A 45 11.11 5.65 -0.40
N GLU A 46 10.63 6.67 0.29
CA GLU A 46 11.16 8.04 0.17
C GLU A 46 12.53 8.19 0.85
N SER A 47 12.77 7.41 1.90
CA SER A 47 14.00 7.48 2.69
C SER A 47 15.17 6.70 2.09
N GLN A 48 14.87 5.68 1.28
CA GLN A 48 15.87 4.77 0.72
C GLN A 48 15.49 4.43 -0.73
N PRO A 49 16.15 5.05 -1.72
CA PRO A 49 15.97 4.69 -3.12
C PRO A 49 16.20 3.19 -3.32
N LEU A 50 15.39 2.54 -4.17
CA LEU A 50 15.36 1.09 -4.44
C LEU A 50 14.65 0.20 -3.40
N ASN A 51 14.26 0.74 -2.25
CA ASN A 51 13.43 0.03 -1.28
C ASN A 51 11.94 0.36 -1.44
N PHE A 52 11.09 -0.46 -0.82
CA PHE A 52 9.66 -0.26 -0.80
C PHE A 52 9.15 -0.01 0.61
N THR A 53 7.94 0.53 0.70
CA THR A 53 7.22 0.71 1.96
C THR A 53 5.80 0.20 1.77
N LEU A 54 5.31 -0.60 2.71
CA LEU A 54 3.92 -1.01 2.80
C LEU A 54 3.18 -0.09 3.78
N SER A 55 2.20 0.66 3.29
CA SER A 55 1.32 1.47 4.12
C SER A 55 0.04 0.69 4.40
N ILE A 56 -0.35 0.53 5.67
CA ILE A 56 -1.48 -0.29 6.12
C ILE A 56 -2.39 0.54 7.01
N ILE A 57 -3.70 0.54 6.79
CA ILE A 57 -4.66 1.15 7.73
C ILE A 57 -5.06 0.14 8.81
N ARG A 58 -5.04 0.58 10.07
CA ARG A 58 -5.41 -0.19 11.27
C ARG A 58 -6.34 0.66 12.15
N GLY A 59 -7.63 0.45 12.00
CA GLY A 59 -8.69 1.25 12.59
C GLY A 59 -8.59 2.70 12.11
N LYS A 60 -8.10 3.59 13.00
CA LYS A 60 -7.89 5.02 12.71
C LYS A 60 -6.43 5.40 12.47
N ALA A 61 -5.51 4.46 12.67
CA ALA A 61 -4.08 4.68 12.51
C ALA A 61 -3.60 4.11 11.17
N ILE A 62 -2.49 4.64 10.66
CA ILE A 62 -1.80 4.08 9.51
C ILE A 62 -0.38 3.72 9.94
N THR A 63 0.05 2.52 9.56
CA THR A 63 1.39 1.99 9.85
C THR A 63 2.16 1.83 8.56
N HIS A 64 3.43 2.23 8.56
CA HIS A 64 4.34 2.08 7.43
C HIS A 64 5.40 1.04 7.76
N VAL A 65 5.48 -0.03 6.98
CA VAL A 65 6.49 -1.08 7.14
C VAL A 65 7.48 -0.96 5.99
N LYS A 66 8.76 -0.76 6.30
CA LYS A 66 9.81 -0.69 5.28
C LYS A 66 10.18 -2.09 4.84
N ILE A 67 10.24 -2.29 3.53
CA ILE A 67 10.68 -3.51 2.88
C ILE A 67 12.04 -3.22 2.28
N GLN A 68 13.09 -3.79 2.86
CA GLN A 68 14.46 -3.61 2.39
C GLN A 68 14.95 -4.87 1.70
N LYS A 69 15.66 -4.71 0.58
CA LYS A 69 16.33 -5.82 -0.08
C LYS A 69 17.68 -6.08 0.58
N ASN A 70 17.86 -7.28 1.12
CA ASN A 70 19.16 -7.73 1.60
C ASN A 70 20.01 -8.29 0.46
N SER A 71 21.32 -8.43 0.72
CA SER A 71 22.31 -8.98 -0.22
C SER A 71 22.03 -10.43 -0.63
N ASP A 72 21.28 -11.18 0.18
CA ASP A 72 20.95 -12.59 -0.06
C ASP A 72 19.59 -12.78 -0.76
N ASP A 73 19.11 -11.77 -1.49
CA ASP A 73 17.83 -11.75 -2.24
C ASP A 73 16.54 -11.90 -1.41
N PHE A 74 16.63 -11.88 -0.08
CA PHE A 74 15.48 -11.83 0.83
C PHE A 74 15.02 -10.39 1.11
N LEU A 75 13.71 -10.21 1.31
CA LEU A 75 13.10 -8.95 1.72
C LEU A 75 12.76 -9.01 3.21
N ASP A 76 13.39 -8.14 4.00
CA ASP A 76 13.12 -8.04 5.44
C ASP A 76 12.11 -6.93 5.75
N LEU A 77 11.30 -7.15 6.80
CA LEU A 77 10.30 -6.22 7.30
C LEU A 77 10.85 -5.44 8.50
N PHE A 78 10.97 -4.12 8.36
CA PHE A 78 11.31 -3.22 9.46
C PHE A 78 10.10 -2.33 9.78
N GLY A 79 9.62 -2.40 11.03
CA GLY A 79 8.49 -1.62 11.54
C GLY A 79 8.94 -0.33 12.21
#